data_AF-A0A0N1BDD1-F1
#
_entry.id   AF-A0A0N1BDD1-F1
#
_cell.length_a   1.000
_cell.length_b   1.000
_cell.length_c   1.000
_cell.angle_alpha   90.00
_cell.angle_beta   90.00
_cell.angle_gamma   90.00
#
_symmetry.space_group_name_H-M   'P 1'
#
loop_
_entity.id
_entity.type
_entity.pdbx_description
1 polymer ?
#
loop_
_entity_poly.entity_id
_entity_poly.type
_entity_poly.pdbx_seq_one_letter_code
_entity_poly.pdbx_strand_id
1 'polypeptide(L)'
;MRGFLTRPIGPLAPLGWLIAGVAVLIAVGFLASAWDRMWAWLPWSDERRADRAETRADVAEDRALSAELEAEGQADQVRRIDTYAHQILTIQTETAAASAAARSAPDADTPLDPARADRLRHHDGELCRTAPDLAGCSPALDAP
;
A
#
# COMPACT_ATOMS: atom_id res chain seq x y z
N MET A 1 -33.97 64.90 68.61
CA MET A 1 -34.03 63.50 69.05
C MET A 1 -33.82 62.60 67.85
N ARG A 2 -32.56 62.19 67.62
CA ARG A 2 -32.13 61.25 66.57
C ARG A 2 -31.31 60.18 67.28
N GLY A 3 -31.65 58.92 67.06
CA GLY A 3 -30.83 57.80 67.51
C GLY A 3 -31.65 56.58 67.85
N PHE A 4 -31.86 55.70 66.87
CA PHE A 4 -32.02 54.28 67.15
C PHE A 4 -31.37 53.46 66.03
N LEU A 5 -30.08 53.17 66.27
CA LEU A 5 -29.46 51.85 66.15
C LEU A 5 -29.60 51.10 64.81
N THR A 6 -28.71 51.44 63.88
CA THR A 6 -28.13 50.46 62.95
C THR A 6 -27.20 49.51 63.71
N ARG A 7 -27.35 48.21 63.44
CA ARG A 7 -26.71 47.05 64.08
C ARG A 7 -25.16 47.03 63.99
N PRO A 8 -24.48 46.28 64.88
CA PRO A 8 -23.03 46.33 65.05
C PRO A 8 -22.29 45.61 63.91
N ILE A 9 -21.32 46.30 63.30
CA ILE A 9 -20.36 45.73 62.35
C ILE A 9 -19.20 45.17 63.17
N GLY A 10 -19.17 43.85 63.34
CA GLY A 10 -18.12 43.12 64.07
C GLY A 10 -16.80 42.98 63.28
N PRO A 11 -15.74 42.40 63.89
CA PRO A 11 -14.35 42.36 63.42
C PRO A 11 -14.08 41.46 62.18
N LEU A 12 -15.10 41.13 61.39
CA LEU A 12 -15.04 40.27 60.19
C LEU A 12 -14.70 41.04 58.90
N ALA A 13 -14.54 42.37 58.97
CA ALA A 13 -14.26 43.21 57.81
C ALA A 13 -12.99 42.83 57.01
N PRO A 14 -11.80 42.58 57.60
CA PRO A 14 -10.61 42.28 56.80
C PRO A 14 -10.70 40.91 56.10
N LEU A 15 -11.33 39.92 56.73
CA LEU A 15 -11.56 38.60 56.12
C LEU A 15 -12.58 38.67 54.98
N GLY A 16 -13.60 39.52 55.11
CA GLY A 16 -14.60 39.75 54.07
C GLY A 16 -14.00 40.31 52.78
N TRP A 17 -13.02 41.23 52.87
CA TRP A 17 -12.31 41.77 51.71
C TRP A 17 -11.42 40.73 51.02
N LEU A 18 -10.77 39.83 51.77
CA LEU A 18 -10.00 38.73 51.19
C LEU A 18 -10.91 37.76 50.43
N ILE A 19 -12.04 37.38 51.01
CA ILE A 19 -13.01 36.50 50.35
C ILE A 19 -13.58 37.17 49.09
N ALA A 20 -13.88 38.47 49.15
CA ALA A 20 -14.35 39.21 47.98
C ALA A 20 -13.28 39.27 46.87
N GLY A 21 -12.01 39.51 47.23
CA GLY A 21 -10.90 39.50 46.28
C GLY A 21 -10.70 38.14 45.60
N VAL A 22 -10.75 37.05 46.38
CA VAL A 22 -10.66 35.68 45.85
C VAL A 22 -11.86 35.37 44.95
N ALA A 23 -13.07 35.76 45.33
CA ALA A 23 -14.26 35.57 44.52
C ALA A 23 -14.17 36.28 43.16
N VAL A 24 -13.59 37.49 43.12
CA VAL A 24 -13.34 38.23 41.87
C VAL A 24 -12.31 37.51 41.00
N LEU A 25 -11.20 37.02 41.58
CA LEU A 25 -10.20 36.28 40.81
C LEU A 25 -10.76 34.99 40.21
N ILE A 26 -11.59 34.27 40.98
CA ILE A 26 -12.29 33.07 40.49
C ILE A 26 -13.24 33.45 39.36
N ALA A 27 -14.03 34.52 39.51
CA ALA A 27 -14.95 34.98 38.48
C ALA A 27 -14.21 35.37 37.18
N VAL A 28 -13.09 36.07 37.29
CA VAL A 28 -12.26 36.45 36.13
C VAL A 28 -11.66 35.22 35.46
N GLY A 29 -11.11 34.27 36.22
CA GLY A 29 -10.57 33.02 35.67
C GLY A 29 -11.66 32.19 34.96
N PHE A 30 -12.86 32.14 35.51
CA PHE A 30 -13.99 31.44 34.90
C PHE A 30 -14.38 32.09 33.57
N LEU A 31 -14.47 33.42 33.53
CA LEU A 31 -14.80 34.18 32.33
C LEU A 31 -13.74 34.04 31.24
N ALA A 32 -12.46 34.07 31.61
CA ALA A 32 -11.34 33.81 30.70
C ALA A 32 -11.41 32.39 30.12
N SER A 33 -11.67 31.37 30.95
CA SER A 33 -11.80 29.98 30.47
C SER A 33 -13.01 29.75 29.57
N ALA A 34 -14.10 30.49 29.80
CA ALA A 34 -15.30 30.40 28.98
C ALA A 34 -15.07 31.07 27.62
N TRP A 35 -14.37 32.20 27.62
CA TRP A 35 -13.95 32.89 26.41
C TRP A 35 -12.99 32.04 25.57
N ASP A 36 -12.01 31.42 26.20
CA ASP A 36 -11.03 30.56 25.52
C ASP A 36 -11.71 29.32 24.88
N ARG A 37 -12.59 28.64 25.63
CA ARG A 37 -13.41 27.53 25.08
C ARG A 37 -14.31 27.96 23.93
N MET A 38 -14.82 29.19 23.95
CA MET A 38 -15.63 29.73 22.85
C MET A 38 -14.80 29.95 21.57
N TRP A 39 -13.48 30.05 21.67
CA TRP A 39 -12.59 30.26 20.52
C TRP A 39 -11.70 29.06 20.19
N ALA A 40 -11.63 28.04 21.05
CA ALA A 40 -10.84 26.83 20.86
C ALA A 40 -11.21 26.03 19.59
N TRP A 41 -12.46 26.12 19.13
CA TRP A 41 -12.94 25.46 17.91
C TRP A 41 -12.41 26.08 16.60
N LEU A 42 -11.83 27.28 16.66
CA LEU A 42 -11.33 27.98 15.49
C LEU A 42 -10.09 27.30 14.91
N PRO A 43 -9.89 27.36 13.58
CA PRO A 43 -8.78 26.67 12.92
C PRO A 43 -7.39 27.20 13.30
N TRP A 44 -7.30 28.38 13.92
CA TRP A 44 -6.05 28.99 14.35
C TRP A 44 -5.73 28.82 15.83
N SER A 45 -6.56 28.13 16.63
CA SER A 45 -6.19 27.81 18.01
C SER A 45 -4.94 26.92 18.02
N ASP A 46 -4.10 27.05 19.06
CA ASP A 46 -2.84 26.32 19.14
C ASP A 46 -3.07 24.79 19.22
N GLU A 47 -4.12 24.36 19.91
CA GLU A 47 -4.58 22.96 19.98
C GLU A 47 -4.84 22.39 18.58
N ARG A 48 -5.62 23.10 17.74
CA ARG A 48 -5.91 22.67 16.36
C ARG A 48 -4.69 22.74 15.44
N ARG A 49 -3.63 23.47 15.79
CA ARG A 49 -2.36 23.44 15.05
C ARG A 49 -1.54 22.21 15.41
N ALA A 50 -1.51 21.84 16.70
CA ALA A 50 -0.87 20.63 17.18
C ALA A 50 -1.53 19.38 16.56
N ASP A 51 -2.85 19.25 16.64
CA ASP A 51 -3.60 18.14 16.02
C ASP A 51 -3.29 17.99 14.52
N ARG A 52 -3.20 19.13 13.80
CA ARG A 52 -2.87 19.14 12.37
C ARG A 52 -1.42 18.76 12.10
N ALA A 53 -0.50 19.06 13.00
CA ALA A 53 0.90 18.66 12.86
C ALA A 53 1.04 17.15 13.07
N GLU A 54 0.39 16.61 14.11
CA GLU A 54 0.34 15.17 14.40
C GLU A 54 -0.32 14.41 13.24
N THR A 55 -1.51 14.83 12.79
CA THR A 55 -2.19 14.20 11.64
C THR A 55 -1.33 14.21 10.38
N ARG A 56 -0.53 15.26 10.14
CA ARG A 56 0.37 15.30 8.98
C ARG A 56 1.55 14.37 9.13
N ALA A 57 2.06 14.17 10.34
CA ALA A 57 3.13 13.23 10.63
C ALA A 57 2.62 11.80 10.40
N ASP A 58 1.47 11.44 10.95
CA ASP A 58 0.84 10.13 10.79
C ASP A 58 0.60 9.81 9.30
N VAL A 59 0.02 10.76 8.56
CA VAL A 59 -0.22 10.60 7.11
C VAL A 59 1.09 10.50 6.32
N ALA A 60 2.16 11.16 6.77
CA ALA A 60 3.47 11.06 6.11
C ALA A 60 4.11 9.69 6.37
N GLU A 61 3.98 9.14 7.57
CA GLU A 61 4.45 7.81 7.94
C GLU A 61 3.70 6.72 7.17
N ASP A 62 2.36 6.80 7.12
CA ASP A 62 1.52 5.88 6.35
C ASP A 62 1.88 5.89 4.86
N ARG A 63 2.15 7.07 4.30
CA ARG A 63 2.57 7.21 2.90
C ARG A 63 3.96 6.64 2.65
N ALA A 64 4.89 6.82 3.58
CA ALA A 64 6.23 6.24 3.48
C ALA A 64 6.17 4.71 3.48
N LEU A 65 5.40 4.11 4.40
CA LEU A 65 5.17 2.67 4.46
C LEU A 65 4.51 2.14 3.19
N SER A 66 3.50 2.85 2.69
CA SER A 66 2.81 2.47 1.44
C SER A 66 3.77 2.51 0.24
N ALA A 67 4.59 3.56 0.13
CA ALA A 67 5.56 3.70 -0.95
C ALA A 67 6.67 2.62 -0.88
N GLU A 68 7.09 2.22 0.32
CA GLU A 68 8.04 1.13 0.52
C GLU A 68 7.46 -0.21 0.05
N LEU A 69 6.24 -0.54 0.48
CA LEU A 69 5.54 -1.76 0.07
C LEU A 69 5.30 -1.80 -1.46
N GLU A 70 4.95 -0.66 -2.05
CA GLU A 70 4.80 -0.54 -3.51
C GLU A 70 6.14 -0.77 -4.21
N ALA A 71 7.24 -0.17 -3.73
CA ALA A 71 8.57 -0.34 -4.31
C ALA A 71 9.05 -1.80 -4.21
N GLU A 72 8.85 -2.46 -3.07
CA GLU A 72 9.16 -3.88 -2.89
C GLU A 72 8.35 -4.78 -3.84
N GLY A 73 7.04 -4.49 -3.96
CA GLY A 73 6.15 -5.23 -4.85
C GLY A 73 6.50 -5.07 -6.34
N GLN A 74 6.93 -3.87 -6.75
CA GLN A 74 7.41 -3.62 -8.12
C GLN A 74 8.72 -4.38 -8.37
N ALA A 75 9.65 -4.35 -7.41
CA ALA A 75 10.92 -5.07 -7.54
C ALA A 75 10.73 -6.60 -7.64
N ASP A 76 9.78 -7.17 -6.89
CA ASP A 76 9.47 -8.61 -6.98
C ASP A 76 8.88 -8.99 -8.34
N GLN A 77 7.94 -8.19 -8.86
CA GLN A 77 7.35 -8.42 -10.17
C GLN A 77 8.39 -8.37 -11.29
N VAL A 78 9.30 -7.38 -11.28
CA VAL A 78 10.38 -7.28 -12.27
C VAL A 78 11.30 -8.50 -12.20
N ARG A 79 11.69 -8.96 -11.00
CA ARG A 79 12.53 -10.16 -10.84
C ARG A 79 11.88 -11.42 -11.38
N ARG A 80 10.57 -11.59 -11.17
CA ARG A 80 9.83 -12.74 -11.71
C ARG A 80 9.83 -12.70 -13.23
N ILE A 81 9.47 -11.56 -13.83
CA ILE A 81 9.43 -11.39 -15.29
C ILE A 81 10.81 -11.66 -15.90
N ASP A 82 11.87 -11.10 -15.32
CA ASP A 82 13.24 -11.31 -15.79
C ASP A 82 13.66 -12.79 -15.75
N THR A 83 13.33 -13.48 -14.65
CA THR A 83 13.61 -14.92 -14.51
C THR A 83 12.90 -15.74 -15.58
N TYR A 84 11.60 -15.50 -15.81
CA TYR A 84 10.84 -16.20 -16.85
C TYR A 84 11.33 -15.86 -18.26
N ALA A 85 11.64 -14.58 -18.53
CA ALA A 85 12.18 -14.15 -19.81
C ALA A 85 13.53 -14.82 -20.11
N HIS A 86 14.42 -14.87 -19.11
CA HIS A 86 15.72 -15.52 -19.23
C HIS A 86 15.60 -17.02 -19.53
N GLN A 87 14.67 -17.71 -18.86
CA GLN A 87 14.39 -19.13 -19.12
C GLN A 87 13.87 -19.35 -20.54
N ILE A 88 12.93 -18.54 -21.00
CA ILE A 88 12.37 -18.64 -22.35
C ILE A 88 13.47 -18.42 -23.40
N LEU A 89 14.29 -17.38 -23.24
CA LEU A 89 15.38 -17.10 -24.16
C LEU A 89 16.40 -18.24 -24.19
N THR A 90 16.77 -18.77 -23.02
CA THR A 90 17.69 -19.92 -22.92
C THR A 90 17.13 -21.12 -23.68
N ILE A 91 15.88 -21.50 -23.44
CA ILE A 91 15.23 -22.62 -24.14
C ILE A 91 15.19 -22.38 -25.65
N GLN A 92 14.85 -21.17 -26.10
CA GLN A 92 14.82 -20.83 -27.52
C GLN A 92 16.21 -20.94 -28.17
N THR A 93 17.25 -20.44 -27.50
CA THR A 93 18.62 -20.49 -28.02
C THR A 93 19.14 -21.91 -28.12
N GLU A 94 18.94 -22.73 -27.08
CA GLU A 94 19.35 -24.14 -27.06
C GLU A 94 18.57 -24.96 -28.10
N THR A 95 17.26 -24.71 -28.23
CA THR A 95 16.43 -25.38 -29.25
C THR A 95 16.87 -25.00 -30.66
N ALA A 96 17.17 -23.72 -30.91
CA ALA A 96 17.68 -23.26 -32.19
C ALA A 96 19.02 -23.92 -32.53
N ALA A 97 19.96 -23.97 -31.57
CA ALA A 97 21.25 -24.63 -31.71
C ALA A 97 21.10 -26.13 -31.99
N ALA A 98 20.26 -26.83 -31.23
CA ALA A 98 19.97 -28.25 -31.43
C ALA A 98 19.33 -28.50 -32.81
N SER A 99 18.41 -27.65 -33.25
CA SER A 99 17.79 -27.76 -34.58
C SER A 99 18.79 -27.54 -35.72
N ALA A 100 19.72 -26.59 -35.54
CA ALA A 100 20.78 -26.33 -36.50
C ALA A 100 21.76 -27.50 -36.59
N ALA A 101 22.15 -28.07 -35.44
CA ALA A 101 23.01 -29.25 -35.36
C ALA A 101 22.35 -30.48 -35.99
N ALA A 102 21.05 -30.70 -35.76
CA ALA A 102 20.31 -31.80 -36.36
C ALA A 102 20.26 -31.69 -37.90
N ARG A 103 20.10 -30.46 -38.43
CA ARG A 103 20.08 -30.21 -39.89
C ARG A 103 21.44 -30.34 -40.55
N SER A 104 22.53 -30.13 -39.80
CA SER A 104 23.91 -30.27 -40.31
C SER A 104 24.53 -31.64 -40.04
N ALA A 105 23.78 -32.55 -39.41
CA ALA A 105 24.25 -33.89 -39.11
C ALA A 105 24.50 -34.68 -40.40
N PRO A 106 25.52 -35.56 -40.45
CA PRO A 106 25.82 -36.37 -41.65
C PRO A 106 24.67 -37.26 -42.10
N ASP A 107 23.76 -37.61 -41.19
CA ASP A 107 22.59 -38.43 -41.41
C ASP A 107 21.30 -37.61 -41.59
N ALA A 108 21.38 -36.29 -41.73
CA ALA A 108 20.21 -35.41 -41.86
C ALA A 108 19.29 -35.80 -43.04
N ASP A 109 19.88 -36.29 -44.14
CA ASP A 109 19.15 -36.75 -45.32
C ASP A 109 18.84 -38.26 -45.32
N THR A 110 19.24 -38.98 -44.25
CA THR A 110 18.98 -40.42 -44.15
C THR A 110 17.54 -40.65 -43.70
N PRO A 111 16.73 -41.36 -44.50
CA PRO A 111 15.35 -41.63 -44.13
C PRO A 111 15.29 -42.46 -42.84
N LEU A 112 14.39 -42.05 -41.93
CA LEU A 112 14.11 -42.80 -40.70
C LEU A 112 13.52 -44.18 -41.01
N ASP A 113 13.89 -45.16 -40.19
CA ASP A 113 13.22 -46.46 -40.17
C ASP A 113 11.70 -46.28 -40.04
N PRO A 114 10.87 -46.88 -40.92
CA PRO A 114 9.42 -46.68 -40.91
C PRO A 114 8.77 -46.97 -39.55
N ALA A 115 9.21 -48.04 -38.87
CA ALA A 115 8.67 -48.38 -37.56
C ALA A 115 9.02 -47.32 -36.50
N ARG A 116 10.18 -46.67 -36.61
CA ARG A 116 10.55 -45.54 -35.75
C ARG A 116 9.75 -44.29 -36.08
N ALA A 117 9.53 -44.00 -37.36
CA ALA A 117 8.72 -42.86 -37.80
C ALA A 117 7.26 -42.98 -37.31
N ASP A 118 6.69 -44.19 -37.33
CA ASP A 118 5.34 -44.45 -36.82
C ASP A 118 5.23 -44.21 -35.31
N ARG A 119 6.23 -44.65 -34.53
CA ARG A 119 6.26 -44.39 -33.08
C ARG A 119 6.35 -42.91 -32.77
N LEU A 120 7.17 -42.15 -33.50
CA LEU A 120 7.29 -40.69 -33.33
C LEU A 120 5.96 -40.01 -33.64
N ARG A 121 5.32 -40.34 -34.78
CA ARG A 121 4.00 -39.80 -35.14
C ARG A 121 2.92 -40.11 -34.11
N HIS A 122 2.93 -41.31 -33.52
CA HIS A 122 2.00 -41.65 -32.46
C HIS A 122 2.21 -40.77 -31.22
N HIS A 123 3.46 -40.59 -30.79
CA HIS A 123 3.79 -39.71 -29.67
C HIS A 123 3.42 -38.24 -29.93
N ASP A 124 3.67 -37.73 -31.14
CA ASP A 124 3.27 -36.39 -31.54
C ASP A 124 1.73 -36.23 -31.48
N GLY A 125 0.99 -37.27 -31.89
CA GLY A 125 -0.46 -37.31 -31.76
C GLY A 125 -0.97 -37.29 -30.31
N GLU A 126 -0.33 -38.01 -29.40
CA GLU A 126 -0.65 -37.96 -27.97
C GLU A 126 -0.33 -36.60 -27.34
N LEU A 127 0.78 -35.98 -27.77
CA LEU A 127 1.18 -34.62 -27.39
C LEU A 127 0.13 -33.60 -27.82
N CYS A 128 -0.27 -33.63 -29.09
CA CYS A 128 -1.28 -32.73 -29.63
C CYS A 128 -2.68 -32.95 -29.01
N ARG A 129 -2.99 -34.17 -28.56
CA ARG A 129 -4.23 -34.42 -27.82
C ARG A 129 -4.23 -33.77 -26.43
N THR A 130 -3.07 -33.73 -25.78
CA THR A 130 -2.94 -33.16 -24.42
C THR A 130 -2.82 -31.64 -24.45
N ALA A 131 -2.18 -31.09 -25.48
CA ALA A 131 -1.95 -29.66 -25.63
C ALA A 131 -2.31 -29.21 -27.06
N PRO A 132 -3.62 -29.02 -27.35
CA PRO A 132 -4.11 -28.71 -28.70
C PRO A 132 -3.66 -27.33 -29.21
N ASP A 133 -3.34 -26.41 -28.30
CA ASP A 133 -2.93 -25.04 -28.64
C ASP A 133 -1.46 -24.93 -29.06
N LEU A 134 -0.70 -26.03 -29.06
CA LEU A 134 0.69 -26.05 -29.52
C LEU A 134 0.77 -25.76 -31.03
N ALA A 135 1.74 -24.94 -31.42
CA ALA A 135 2.04 -24.68 -32.82
C ALA A 135 2.42 -25.98 -33.54
N GLY A 136 1.70 -26.32 -34.60
CA GLY A 136 1.89 -27.56 -35.37
C GLY A 136 0.88 -28.67 -35.06
N CYS A 137 0.05 -28.52 -34.02
CA CYS A 137 -1.00 -29.49 -33.65
C CYS A 137 -2.35 -29.25 -34.35
N SER A 138 -2.39 -28.37 -35.35
CA SER A 138 -3.62 -28.06 -36.08
C SER A 138 -4.17 -29.32 -36.76
N PRO A 139 -5.49 -29.59 -36.70
CA PRO A 139 -6.10 -30.52 -37.64
C PRO A 139 -5.86 -29.94 -39.02
N ALA A 140 -5.24 -30.72 -39.91
CA ALA A 140 -5.16 -30.33 -41.31
C ALA A 140 -6.55 -29.88 -41.76
N LEU A 141 -6.71 -28.59 -42.06
CA LEU A 141 -7.86 -28.12 -42.83
C LEU A 141 -7.71 -28.82 -44.17
N ASP A 142 -8.46 -29.91 -44.34
CA ASP A 142 -8.70 -30.53 -45.63
C ASP A 142 -9.17 -29.42 -46.58
N ALA A 143 -8.26 -28.98 -47.44
CA ALA A 143 -8.59 -28.11 -48.55
C ALA A 143 -9.27 -28.98 -49.64
N PRO A 144 -10.41 -28.54 -50.21
CA PRO A 144 -11.04 -29.22 -51.34
C PRO A 144 -10.19 -29.15 -52.61
#